data_AF-A0A8T0PVC9-F1
#
_entry.id   AF-A0A8T0PVC9-F1
#
_cell.length_a   1.000
_cell.length_b   1.000
_cell.length_c   1.000
_cell.angle_alpha   90.00
_cell.angle_beta   90.00
_cell.angle_gamma   90.00
#
_symmetry.space_group_name_H-M   'P 1'
#
loop_
_entity.id
_entity.type
_entity.pdbx_description
1 polymer ?
#
loop_
_entity_poly.entity_id
_entity_poly.type
_entity_poly.pdbx_seq_one_letter_code
_entity_poly.pdbx_strand_id
1 'polypeptide(L)'
;MQDTQDDDAQAPGAPPPYLEQLLQLYGSPKDRGSFMCAGGIADSVTPPPPPNDAPASPSNKRAVVETEVDSPPKKKSCSTEDYMRQLTECIRERSACDRTREQIDVAECMEILRQDGVQEGSELHFKAMDLFRKSVCRTLFKSLQDPENRIKWIDWTWTHGKLQ
;
A
#
# COMPACT_ATOMS: atom_id res chain seq x y z
N MET A 1 20.87 22.71 44.59
CA MET A 1 19.82 23.35 43.79
C MET A 1 19.49 22.40 42.67
N GLN A 2 18.23 21.98 42.60
CA GLN A 2 17.67 21.14 41.53
C GLN A 2 17.46 22.02 40.31
N ASP A 3 18.01 21.63 39.17
CA ASP A 3 17.56 22.13 37.87
C ASP A 3 16.77 21.00 37.20
N THR A 4 15.47 21.25 37.10
CA THR A 4 14.49 20.52 36.31
C THR A 4 14.55 21.04 34.87
N GLN A 5 13.95 20.29 33.94
CA GLN A 5 13.17 20.81 32.79
C GLN A 5 13.93 20.89 31.44
N ASP A 6 13.46 20.34 30.31
CA ASP A 6 12.26 19.57 29.90
C ASP A 6 12.68 18.68 28.70
N ASP A 7 12.31 17.40 28.72
CA ASP A 7 12.37 16.49 27.56
C ASP A 7 10.96 16.46 26.95
N ASP A 8 10.67 17.41 26.06
CA ASP A 8 9.38 17.45 25.35
C ASP A 8 9.46 16.52 24.13
N ALA A 9 9.41 15.22 24.40
CA ALA A 9 9.17 14.21 23.39
C ALA A 9 7.72 14.32 22.93
N GLN A 10 7.48 15.21 21.96
CA GLN A 10 6.19 15.36 21.27
C GLN A 10 5.65 13.98 20.88
N ALA A 11 4.54 13.57 21.50
CA ALA A 11 3.91 12.29 21.22
C ALA A 11 3.53 12.20 19.75
N PRO A 12 3.78 11.06 19.07
CA PRO A 12 3.32 10.87 17.70
C PRO A 12 1.80 11.05 17.66
N GLY A 13 1.33 11.94 16.79
CA GLY A 13 -0.09 12.18 16.58
C GLY A 13 -0.82 10.88 16.23
N ALA A 14 -2.12 10.83 16.54
CA ALA A 14 -2.94 9.64 16.28
C ALA A 14 -2.78 9.18 14.83
N PRO A 15 -2.59 7.87 14.59
CA PRO A 15 -2.42 7.34 13.24
C PRO A 15 -3.67 7.62 12.39
N PRO A 16 -3.50 7.81 11.07
CA PRO A 16 -4.62 8.08 10.17
C PRO A 16 -5.63 6.90 10.18
N PRO A 17 -6.92 7.16 9.93
CA PRO A 17 -8.01 6.18 10.04
C PRO A 17 -7.99 5.05 8.98
N TYR A 18 -6.91 4.93 8.22
CA TYR A 18 -6.68 3.93 7.17
C TYR A 18 -5.21 3.49 7.12
N LEU A 19 -4.52 3.54 8.27
CA LEU A 19 -3.12 3.14 8.38
C LEU A 19 -2.88 1.74 7.81
N GLU A 20 -3.74 0.76 8.13
CA GLU A 20 -3.62 -0.62 7.62
C GLU A 20 -3.70 -0.69 6.09
N GLN A 21 -4.62 0.05 5.47
CA GLN A 21 -4.73 0.10 4.01
C GLN A 21 -3.50 0.74 3.38
N LEU A 22 -2.93 1.77 4.03
CA LEU A 22 -1.69 2.39 3.57
C LEU A 22 -0.50 1.44 3.70
N LEU A 23 -0.38 0.70 4.82
CA LEU A 23 0.67 -0.31 4.99
C LEU A 23 0.51 -1.45 3.97
N GLN A 24 -0.72 -1.83 3.64
CA GLN A 24 -0.99 -2.83 2.61
C GLN A 24 -0.59 -2.33 1.21
N LEU A 25 -0.82 -1.05 0.91
CA LEU A 25 -0.52 -0.45 -0.40
C LEU A 25 0.97 -0.09 -0.59
N TYR A 26 1.61 0.44 0.45
CA TYR A 26 2.94 1.06 0.37
C TYR A 26 4.00 0.38 1.25
N GLY A 27 3.60 -0.58 2.09
CA GLY A 27 4.47 -1.23 3.07
C GLY A 27 4.81 -0.32 4.25
N SER A 28 5.67 -0.83 5.14
CA SER A 28 6.20 -0.03 6.23
C SER A 28 7.09 1.10 5.67
N PRO A 29 6.90 2.36 6.11
CA PRO A 29 7.79 3.45 5.74
C PRO A 29 9.23 3.05 6.05
N LYS A 30 10.12 3.17 5.07
CA LYS A 30 11.56 3.03 5.32
C LYS A 30 11.98 4.18 6.23
N ASP A 31 12.70 3.88 7.30
CA ASP A 31 13.27 4.90 8.17
C ASP A 31 14.13 5.85 7.31
N ARG A 32 13.62 7.07 7.11
CA ARG A 32 14.25 8.12 6.32
C ARG A 32 14.79 9.24 7.22
N GLY A 33 14.86 9.00 8.52
CA GLY A 33 15.26 9.99 9.51
C GLY A 33 14.16 10.99 9.85
N SER A 34 14.41 11.77 10.91
CA SER A 34 13.48 12.78 11.41
C SER A 34 13.38 13.96 10.43
N PHE A 35 12.18 14.23 9.92
CA PHE A 35 11.92 15.41 9.10
C PHE A 35 11.61 16.60 10.01
N MET A 36 12.40 17.66 9.88
CA MET A 36 12.17 18.93 10.56
C MET A 36 10.99 19.63 9.89
N CYS A 37 9.88 19.85 10.61
CA CYS A 37 8.80 20.71 10.14
C CYS A 37 9.24 22.18 10.22
N ALA A 38 9.54 22.81 9.09
CA ALA A 38 9.66 24.26 9.03
C ALA A 38 8.27 24.88 9.13
N GLY A 39 8.01 25.65 10.19
CA GLY A 39 6.74 26.35 10.42
C GLY A 39 6.37 27.27 9.25
N GLY A 40 5.07 27.32 8.94
CA GLY A 40 4.51 28.07 7.82
C GLY A 40 4.67 29.59 7.92
N ILE A 41 4.65 30.23 6.75
CA ILE A 41 4.68 31.68 6.58
C ILE A 41 3.47 32.35 7.23
N ALA A 42 3.71 33.29 8.14
CA ALA A 42 2.69 34.21 8.62
C ALA A 42 2.58 35.41 7.69
N ASP A 43 1.33 35.84 7.45
CA ASP A 43 0.95 36.94 6.58
C ASP A 43 1.51 38.32 7.00
N SER A 44 1.70 39.16 5.98
CA SER A 44 1.73 40.64 6.00
C SER A 44 2.95 41.34 6.63
N VAL A 45 3.75 41.99 5.77
CA VAL A 45 3.79 43.46 5.61
C VAL A 45 4.72 43.79 4.42
N THR A 46 4.15 44.38 3.36
CA THR A 46 4.90 44.99 2.25
C THR A 46 5.37 46.40 2.68
N PRO A 47 6.66 46.77 2.61
CA PRO A 47 7.08 48.16 2.78
C PRO A 47 6.85 48.96 1.49
N PRO A 48 6.48 50.26 1.56
CA PRO A 48 6.16 51.08 0.40
C PRO A 48 7.41 51.45 -0.42
N PRO A 49 7.27 51.72 -1.74
CA PRO A 49 8.39 52.17 -2.57
C PRO A 49 8.71 53.66 -2.31
N PRO A 50 10.00 54.06 -2.26
CA PRO A 50 10.38 55.47 -2.21
C PRO A 50 10.23 56.16 -3.58
N PRO A 51 10.02 57.50 -3.59
CA PRO A 51 9.69 58.25 -4.80
C PRO A 51 10.92 58.59 -5.66
N ASN A 52 10.61 58.85 -6.93
CA ASN A 52 11.48 59.03 -8.10
C ASN A 52 12.30 60.35 -8.07
N ASP A 53 13.55 60.33 -8.56
CA ASP A 53 14.16 61.39 -9.40
C ASP A 53 15.53 60.90 -9.99
N ALA A 54 15.74 61.11 -11.29
CA ALA A 54 16.73 60.45 -12.19
C ALA A 54 18.06 61.25 -12.37
N PRO A 55 18.93 61.01 -13.39
CA PRO A 55 19.57 59.80 -13.94
C PRO A 55 21.13 59.89 -13.98
N ALA A 56 21.81 58.82 -14.40
CA ALA A 56 23.13 58.74 -15.09
C ALA A 56 24.19 57.82 -14.43
N SER A 57 24.43 56.66 -15.05
CA SER A 57 25.71 56.26 -15.67
C SER A 57 25.86 54.73 -15.69
N PRO A 58 26.29 54.12 -16.80
CA PRO A 58 26.35 52.66 -16.93
C PRO A 58 27.66 52.13 -16.35
N SER A 59 27.60 51.07 -15.54
CA SER A 59 28.82 50.33 -15.18
C SER A 59 28.56 48.84 -15.15
N ASN A 60 28.86 48.21 -16.30
CA ASN A 60 29.10 46.78 -16.40
C ASN A 60 30.24 46.39 -15.47
N LYS A 61 30.00 45.50 -14.50
CA LYS A 61 30.83 44.33 -14.12
C LYS A 61 29.99 43.48 -13.16
N ARG A 62 29.33 42.42 -13.66
CA ARG A 62 28.93 41.32 -12.78
C ARG A 62 30.21 40.63 -12.36
N ALA A 63 30.68 40.93 -11.14
CA ALA A 63 31.66 40.08 -10.50
C ALA A 63 31.01 38.70 -10.36
N VAL A 64 31.52 37.72 -11.11
CA VAL A 64 31.21 36.31 -10.89
C VAL A 64 31.78 35.98 -9.52
N VAL A 65 30.91 35.98 -8.51
CA VAL A 65 31.18 35.30 -7.25
C VAL A 65 31.04 33.83 -7.59
N GLU A 66 32.17 33.14 -7.68
CA GLU A 66 32.24 31.68 -7.65
C GLU A 66 31.71 31.24 -6.28
N THR A 67 30.41 31.00 -6.18
CA THR A 67 29.82 30.40 -4.99
C THR A 67 30.17 28.92 -5.03
N GLU A 68 31.30 28.52 -4.44
CA GLU A 68 31.57 27.12 -4.11
C GLU A 68 30.55 26.68 -3.06
N VAL A 69 29.45 26.11 -3.54
CA VAL A 69 28.49 25.42 -2.67
C VAL A 69 29.09 24.06 -2.37
N ASP A 70 29.54 23.85 -1.13
CA ASP A 70 29.88 22.54 -0.58
C ASP A 70 28.63 21.66 -0.60
N SER A 71 28.41 21.02 -1.74
CA SER A 71 27.26 20.18 -1.99
C SER A 71 27.57 18.81 -1.39
N PRO A 72 26.67 18.23 -0.57
CA PRO A 72 26.86 16.90 -0.03
C PRO A 72 27.24 15.90 -1.13
N PRO A 73 28.15 14.95 -0.87
CA PRO A 73 28.67 14.04 -1.89
C PRO A 73 27.51 13.39 -2.63
N LYS A 74 27.56 13.45 -3.98
CA LYS A 74 26.49 12.97 -4.86
C LYS A 74 26.07 11.58 -4.41
N LYS A 75 24.84 11.44 -3.91
CA LYS A 75 24.24 10.13 -3.63
C LYS A 75 24.36 9.30 -4.91
N LYS A 76 24.99 8.12 -4.79
CA LYS A 76 25.01 7.08 -5.82
C LYS A 76 23.65 6.99 -6.51
N SER A 77 23.56 7.52 -7.73
CA SER A 77 22.33 7.47 -8.51
C SER A 77 22.09 6.00 -8.83
N CYS A 78 21.03 5.43 -8.28
CA CYS A 78 20.54 4.13 -8.70
C CYS A 78 20.44 4.14 -10.23
N SER A 79 21.12 3.20 -10.91
CA SER A 79 21.05 3.11 -12.37
C SER A 79 19.60 2.87 -12.78
N THR A 80 19.14 3.44 -13.89
CA THR A 80 17.79 3.19 -14.42
C THR A 80 17.55 1.69 -14.60
N GLU A 81 18.61 0.94 -14.95
CA GLU A 81 18.57 -0.52 -15.02
C GLU A 81 18.30 -1.17 -13.66
N ASP A 82 18.96 -0.72 -12.59
CA ASP A 82 18.74 -1.22 -11.23
C ASP A 82 17.32 -0.90 -10.75
N TYR A 83 16.80 0.28 -11.06
CA TYR A 83 15.43 0.66 -10.76
C TYR A 83 14.41 -0.19 -11.53
N MET A 84 14.62 -0.40 -12.83
CA MET A 84 13.75 -1.26 -13.65
C MET A 84 13.79 -2.72 -13.18
N ARG A 85 14.97 -3.21 -12.78
CA ARG A 85 15.15 -4.53 -12.17
C ARG A 85 14.37 -4.64 -10.87
N GLN A 86 14.47 -3.64 -10.00
CA GLN A 86 13.73 -3.59 -8.74
C GLN A 86 12.21 -3.53 -8.96
N LEU A 87 11.73 -2.75 -9.93
CA LEU A 87 10.32 -2.72 -10.29
C LEU A 87 9.83 -4.08 -10.81
N THR A 88 10.60 -4.71 -11.70
CA THR A 88 10.26 -6.03 -12.26
C THR A 88 10.21 -7.09 -11.15
N GLU A 89 11.17 -7.04 -10.23
CA GLU A 89 11.23 -7.93 -9.07
C GLU A 89 10.02 -7.72 -8.15
N CYS A 90 9.67 -6.48 -7.83
CA CYS A 90 8.47 -6.18 -7.04
C CYS A 90 7.17 -6.66 -7.71
N ILE A 91 7.04 -6.52 -9.03
CA ILE A 91 5.88 -7.03 -9.77
C ILE A 91 5.84 -8.55 -9.71
N ARG A 92 6.99 -9.21 -9.89
CA ARG A 92 7.13 -10.67 -9.84
C ARG A 92 6.79 -11.21 -8.46
N GLU A 93 7.34 -10.63 -7.40
CA GLU A 93 7.04 -10.96 -6.01
C GLU A 93 5.56 -10.76 -5.70
N ARG A 94 4.98 -9.65 -6.16
CA ARG A 94 3.54 -9.39 -6.01
C ARG A 94 2.71 -10.43 -6.76
N SER A 95 3.04 -10.74 -8.00
CA SER A 95 2.33 -11.77 -8.78
C SER A 95 2.44 -13.19 -8.20
N ALA A 96 3.49 -13.46 -7.41
CA ALA A 96 3.65 -14.72 -6.70
C ALA A 96 2.81 -14.79 -5.41
N CYS A 97 2.55 -13.64 -4.78
CA CYS A 97 1.72 -13.50 -3.57
C CYS A 97 0.25 -13.16 -3.87
N ASP A 98 -0.05 -12.65 -5.07
CA ASP A 98 -1.39 -12.33 -5.52
C ASP A 98 -2.13 -13.64 -5.75
N ARG A 99 -2.85 -14.10 -4.72
CA ARG A 99 -3.89 -15.11 -4.90
C ARG A 99 -4.80 -14.61 -6.01
N THR A 100 -4.94 -15.38 -7.07
CA THR A 100 -5.86 -15.00 -8.14
C THR A 100 -7.27 -14.87 -7.55
N ARG A 101 -8.13 -14.07 -8.19
CA ARG A 101 -9.52 -13.91 -7.74
C ARG A 101 -10.21 -15.26 -7.53
N GLU A 102 -9.90 -16.23 -8.38
CA GLU A 102 -10.39 -17.60 -8.29
C GLU A 102 -9.89 -18.32 -7.04
N GLN A 103 -8.62 -18.16 -6.66
CA GLN A 103 -8.09 -18.75 -5.43
C GLN A 103 -8.75 -18.16 -4.19
N ILE A 104 -9.02 -16.85 -4.19
CA ILE A 104 -9.77 -16.19 -3.12
C ILE A 104 -11.18 -16.78 -3.05
N ASP A 105 -11.87 -16.89 -4.19
CA ASP A 105 -13.22 -17.45 -4.22
C ASP A 105 -13.27 -18.91 -3.73
N VAL A 106 -12.28 -19.73 -4.12
CA VAL A 106 -12.18 -21.12 -3.66
C VAL A 106 -11.95 -21.14 -2.14
N ALA A 107 -11.04 -20.33 -1.62
CA ALA A 107 -10.77 -20.27 -0.18
C ALA A 107 -12.02 -19.86 0.61
N GLU A 108 -12.79 -18.89 0.12
CA GLU A 108 -14.06 -18.50 0.73
C GLU A 108 -15.08 -19.65 0.73
N CYS A 109 -15.24 -20.37 -0.38
CA CYS A 109 -16.13 -21.53 -0.44
C CYS A 109 -15.70 -22.65 0.53
N MET A 110 -14.40 -22.92 0.66
CA MET A 110 -13.88 -23.92 1.58
C MET A 110 -14.07 -23.51 3.05
N GLU A 111 -13.95 -22.21 3.35
CA GLU A 111 -14.21 -21.69 4.68
C GLU A 111 -15.70 -21.80 5.07
N ILE A 112 -16.62 -21.55 4.14
CA ILE A 112 -18.06 -21.79 4.36
C ILE A 112 -18.31 -23.27 4.69
N LEU A 113 -17.69 -24.21 3.98
CA LEU A 113 -17.84 -25.65 4.29
C LEU A 113 -17.34 -26.02 5.67
N ARG A 114 -16.22 -25.44 6.08
CA ARG A 114 -15.66 -25.64 7.42
C ARG A 114 -16.65 -25.13 8.48
N GLN A 115 -17.28 -23.98 8.23
CA GLN A 115 -18.31 -23.40 9.10
C GLN A 115 -19.59 -24.25 9.13
N ASP A 116 -19.93 -24.92 8.02
CA ASP A 116 -21.02 -25.89 7.92
C ASP A 116 -20.74 -27.21 8.67
N GLY A 117 -19.55 -27.35 9.27
CA GLY A 117 -19.15 -28.53 10.05
C GLY A 117 -18.52 -29.65 9.21
N VAL A 118 -18.16 -29.38 7.95
CA VAL A 118 -17.51 -30.37 7.09
C VAL A 118 -16.04 -30.49 7.49
N GLN A 119 -15.66 -31.68 7.95
CA GLN A 119 -14.28 -31.96 8.34
C GLN A 119 -13.33 -31.94 7.12
N GLU A 120 -12.17 -31.31 7.29
CA GLU A 120 -11.10 -31.33 6.30
C GLU A 120 -10.63 -32.78 6.06
N GLY A 121 -10.41 -33.12 4.78
CA GLY A 121 -10.05 -34.48 4.37
C GLY A 121 -11.21 -35.49 4.36
N SER A 122 -12.45 -35.07 4.64
CA SER A 122 -13.63 -35.91 4.39
C SER A 122 -13.90 -36.09 2.90
N GLU A 123 -14.67 -37.12 2.54
CA GLU A 123 -15.10 -37.32 1.15
C GLU A 123 -15.83 -36.09 0.59
N LEU A 124 -16.71 -35.48 1.38
CA LEU A 124 -17.45 -34.29 0.99
C LEU A 124 -16.53 -33.09 0.74
N HIS A 125 -15.49 -32.93 1.58
CA HIS A 125 -14.46 -31.91 1.37
C HIS A 125 -13.74 -32.10 0.03
N PHE A 126 -13.36 -33.33 -0.33
CA PHE A 126 -12.71 -33.60 -1.62
C PHE A 126 -13.64 -33.38 -2.82
N LYS A 127 -14.91 -33.80 -2.72
CA LYS A 127 -15.93 -33.51 -3.75
C LYS A 127 -16.07 -32.01 -3.97
N ALA A 128 -16.15 -31.24 -2.90
CA ALA A 128 -16.26 -29.79 -2.97
C ALA A 128 -15.03 -29.12 -3.58
N MET A 129 -13.82 -29.52 -3.17
CA MET A 129 -12.57 -29.02 -3.76
C MET A 129 -12.55 -29.21 -5.29
N ASP A 130 -13.02 -30.36 -5.78
CA ASP A 130 -13.08 -30.64 -7.21
C ASP A 130 -14.12 -29.74 -7.91
N LEU A 131 -15.33 -29.65 -7.34
CA LEU A 131 -16.41 -28.81 -7.87
C LEU A 131 -16.01 -27.33 -7.94
N PHE A 132 -15.34 -26.80 -6.91
CA PHE A 132 -14.99 -25.38 -6.83
C PHE A 132 -13.91 -24.93 -7.81
N ARG A 133 -13.28 -25.84 -8.56
CA ARG A 133 -12.48 -25.44 -9.74
C ARG A 133 -13.34 -24.71 -10.77
N LYS A 134 -14.63 -25.05 -10.88
CA LYS A 134 -15.59 -24.39 -11.77
C LYS A 134 -16.18 -23.15 -11.10
N SER A 135 -16.08 -21.99 -11.76
CA SER A 135 -16.62 -20.72 -11.23
C SER A 135 -18.12 -20.77 -10.97
N VAL A 136 -18.89 -21.38 -11.88
CA VAL A 136 -20.35 -21.55 -11.75
C VAL A 136 -20.71 -22.30 -10.48
N CYS A 137 -19.96 -23.37 -10.15
CA CYS A 137 -20.17 -24.13 -8.92
C CYS A 137 -19.94 -23.28 -7.68
N ARG A 138 -18.90 -22.42 -7.67
CA ARG A 138 -18.65 -21.49 -6.54
C ARG A 138 -19.79 -20.49 -6.37
N THR A 139 -20.25 -19.89 -7.46
CA THR A 139 -21.35 -18.91 -7.43
C THR A 139 -22.65 -19.53 -6.94
N LEU A 140 -23.03 -20.70 -7.47
CA LEU A 140 -24.23 -21.41 -7.04
C LEU A 140 -24.13 -21.83 -5.58
N PHE A 141 -22.99 -22.37 -5.16
CA PHE A 141 -22.76 -22.76 -3.77
C PHE A 141 -22.90 -21.58 -2.80
N LYS A 142 -22.31 -20.42 -3.11
CA LYS A 142 -22.42 -19.20 -2.29
C LYS A 142 -23.85 -18.64 -2.24
N SER A 143 -24.70 -18.96 -3.21
CA SER A 143 -26.11 -18.53 -3.23
C SER A 143 -27.00 -19.34 -2.27
N LEU A 144 -26.55 -20.53 -1.85
CA LEU A 144 -27.27 -21.39 -0.91
C LEU A 144 -27.01 -20.91 0.51
N GLN A 145 -28.07 -20.68 1.29
CA GLN A 145 -27.96 -20.16 2.67
C GLN A 145 -27.83 -21.28 3.70
N ASP A 146 -28.60 -22.36 3.54
CA ASP A 146 -28.65 -23.43 4.54
C ASP A 146 -27.48 -24.41 4.39
N PRO A 147 -26.78 -24.75 5.49
CA PRO A 147 -25.69 -25.73 5.50
C PRO A 147 -26.10 -27.09 4.92
N GLU A 148 -27.28 -27.61 5.32
CA GLU A 148 -27.77 -28.88 4.81
C GLU A 148 -28.00 -28.86 3.30
N ASN A 149 -28.49 -27.75 2.77
CA ASN A 149 -28.75 -27.61 1.34
C ASN A 149 -27.44 -27.54 0.56
N ARG A 150 -26.42 -26.87 1.11
CA ARG A 150 -25.05 -26.86 0.56
C ARG A 150 -24.46 -28.27 0.47
N ILE A 151 -24.58 -29.05 1.54
CA ILE A 151 -24.09 -30.44 1.58
C ILE A 151 -24.85 -31.33 0.57
N LYS A 152 -26.19 -31.31 0.59
CA LYS A 152 -27.03 -32.07 -0.35
C LYS A 152 -26.73 -31.69 -1.81
N TRP A 153 -26.50 -30.41 -2.08
CA TRP A 153 -26.17 -29.92 -3.41
C TRP A 153 -24.81 -30.43 -3.90
N ILE A 154 -23.79 -30.50 -3.03
CA ILE A 154 -22.48 -31.07 -3.39
C ILE A 154 -22.63 -32.52 -3.82
N ASP A 155 -23.33 -33.34 -3.03
CA ASP A 155 -23.51 -34.76 -3.35
C ASP A 155 -24.35 -34.97 -4.62
N TRP A 156 -25.44 -34.22 -4.77
CA TRP A 156 -26.27 -34.27 -5.97
C TRP A 156 -25.49 -33.85 -7.22
N THR A 157 -24.74 -32.74 -7.14
CA THR A 157 -23.96 -32.22 -8.27
C THR A 157 -22.79 -33.12 -8.60
N TRP A 158 -22.17 -33.76 -7.61
CA TRP A 158 -21.09 -34.73 -7.84
C TRP A 158 -21.58 -35.95 -8.61
N THR A 159 -22.79 -36.41 -8.31
CA THR A 159 -23.41 -37.60 -8.92
C THR A 159 -24.02 -37.32 -10.28
N HIS A 160 -24.65 -36.15 -10.47
CA HIS A 160 -25.40 -35.82 -11.68
C HIS A 160 -24.70 -34.81 -12.60
N GLY A 161 -23.73 -34.06 -12.08
CA GLY A 161 -23.03 -32.99 -12.80
C GLY A 161 -21.85 -33.45 -13.67
N LYS A 162 -21.65 -34.76 -13.85
CA LYS A 162 -20.65 -35.33 -14.77
C LYS A 162 -21.14 -35.50 -16.21
N LEU A 163 -22.35 -35.02 -16.53
CA LEU A 163 -22.86 -34.96 -17.91
C LEU A 163 -22.79 -33.52 -18.42
N GLN A 164 -21.60 -33.09 -18.87
CA GLN A 164 -21.36 -32.18 -20.00
C GLN A 164 -19.88 -31.86 -20.14
#